data_AF-A0A969J9U0-F1
#
_entry.id   AF-A0A969J9U0-F1
#
_cell.length_a   1.000
_cell.length_b   1.000
_cell.length_c   1.000
_cell.angle_alpha   90.00
_cell.angle_beta   90.00
_cell.angle_gamma   90.00
#
_symmetry.space_group_name_H-M   'P 1'
#
loop_
_entity.id
_entity.type
_entity.pdbx_description
1 polymer ?
#
loop_
_entity_poly.entity_id
_entity_poly.type
_entity_poly.pdbx_seq_one_letter_code
_entity_poly.pdbx_strand_id
1 'polypeptide(L)'
;IFQRERDFATAYWEKKSGLAEFWDWVDASGLSLLLHVFAKEIFYLVWDGSSYQIPAQQLEWAQKSLASAVAQSAKLRVVMGHLPLYPVSAPRDKFGEILQPAEDLRALLEQYQVHLYISGHHHAYFPGHRGQLKLLFSGALGSGPRQLLGTDLPPQHTLTVVDVDLQAAETRYTTYDMNTWQVIDPKTFPEKIVGSTGWVMRDDIQDVGMGF
;
A
#
# COMPACT_ATOMS: atom_id res chain seq x y z
N ILE A 1 17.83 -13.04 -2.99
CA ILE A 1 18.07 -11.90 -3.92
C ILE A 1 17.76 -10.62 -3.14
N PHE A 2 18.50 -9.52 -3.34
CA PHE A 2 18.40 -8.23 -2.63
C PHE A 2 19.08 -8.08 -1.25
N GLN A 3 19.95 -9.00 -0.82
CA GLN A 3 20.57 -8.91 0.52
C GLN A 3 21.38 -7.61 0.70
N ARG A 4 22.14 -7.19 -0.31
CA ARG A 4 22.95 -5.98 -0.24
C ARG A 4 22.09 -4.72 -0.06
N GLU A 5 20.99 -4.63 -0.81
CA GLU A 5 20.03 -3.52 -0.71
C GLU A 5 19.37 -3.50 0.67
N ARG A 6 19.05 -4.67 1.22
CA ARG A 6 18.57 -4.84 2.60
C ARG A 6 19.59 -4.40 3.65
N ASP A 7 20.85 -4.75 3.48
CA ASP A 7 21.93 -4.33 4.39
C ASP A 7 22.11 -2.80 4.38
N PHE A 8 22.04 -2.18 3.19
CA PHE A 8 22.08 -0.71 3.07
C PHE A 8 20.87 -0.02 3.72
N ALA A 9 19.66 -0.54 3.50
CA ALA A 9 18.46 -0.01 4.13
C ALA A 9 18.55 -0.11 5.66
N THR A 10 18.96 -1.27 6.18
CA THR A 10 19.21 -1.48 7.62
C THR A 10 20.18 -0.43 8.17
N ALA A 11 21.35 -0.30 7.55
CA ALA A 11 22.38 0.63 8.01
C ALA A 11 21.95 2.11 7.94
N TYR A 12 21.06 2.46 7.01
CA TYR A 12 20.47 3.80 6.95
C TYR A 12 19.50 4.03 8.11
N TRP A 13 18.55 3.11 8.32
CA TRP A 13 17.50 3.25 9.33
C TRP A 13 18.02 3.09 10.77
N GLU A 14 19.04 2.27 11.00
CA GLU A 14 19.68 2.11 12.32
C GLU A 14 20.34 3.39 12.83
N LYS A 15 20.82 4.25 11.92
CA LYS A 15 21.48 5.51 12.32
C LYS A 15 20.51 6.51 12.95
N LYS A 16 19.19 6.40 12.71
CA LYS A 16 18.08 7.20 13.28
C LYS A 16 18.28 8.73 13.33
N SER A 17 19.33 9.27 12.72
CA SER A 17 19.83 10.61 12.99
C SER A 17 18.90 11.65 12.36
N GLY A 18 18.21 12.42 13.19
CA GLY A 18 17.33 13.53 12.81
C GLY A 18 15.85 13.19 12.63
N LEU A 19 15.46 11.91 12.64
CA LEU A 19 14.06 11.50 12.45
C LEU A 19 13.29 11.29 13.76
N ALA A 20 13.98 11.07 14.88
CA ALA A 20 13.35 10.87 16.18
C ALA A 20 12.55 12.09 16.67
N GLU A 21 12.77 13.28 16.11
CA GLU A 21 11.99 14.49 16.41
C GLU A 21 10.58 14.48 15.82
N PHE A 22 10.34 13.65 14.80
CA PHE A 22 9.08 13.62 14.04
C PHE A 22 8.29 12.31 14.22
N TRP A 23 8.91 11.31 14.83
CA TRP A 23 8.48 9.91 14.75
C TRP A 23 8.77 9.18 16.06
N ASP A 24 7.73 8.59 16.65
CA ASP A 24 7.86 7.67 17.76
C ASP A 24 8.05 6.25 17.20
N TRP A 25 9.26 5.72 17.37
CA TRP A 25 9.65 4.40 16.85
C TRP A 25 9.22 3.32 17.84
N VAL A 26 8.24 2.49 17.47
CA VAL A 26 7.70 1.43 18.34
C VAL A 26 8.56 0.16 18.26
N ASP A 27 9.00 -0.20 17.05
CA ASP A 27 9.87 -1.34 16.80
C ASP A 27 10.60 -1.17 15.46
N ALA A 28 11.91 -1.45 15.47
CA ALA A 28 12.77 -1.51 14.28
C ALA A 28 13.57 -2.84 14.24
N SER A 29 13.24 -3.79 15.11
CA SER A 29 13.92 -5.07 15.23
C SER A 29 13.33 -6.09 14.25
N GLY A 30 13.87 -6.12 13.03
CA GLY A 30 13.55 -7.19 12.10
C GLY A 30 13.88 -6.88 10.65
N LEU A 31 14.76 -7.71 10.06
CA LEU A 31 14.97 -7.89 8.62
C LEU A 31 14.78 -6.63 7.75
N SER A 32 15.67 -5.64 7.87
CA SER A 32 15.95 -4.56 6.91
C SER A 32 14.87 -3.60 6.42
N LEU A 33 13.57 -3.93 6.56
CA LEU A 33 12.45 -3.18 6.00
C LEU A 33 11.21 -3.18 6.90
N LEU A 34 11.31 -3.76 8.11
CA LEU A 34 10.21 -3.76 9.06
C LEU A 34 10.29 -2.49 9.91
N LEU A 35 9.33 -1.60 9.71
CA LEU A 35 9.32 -0.29 10.34
C LEU A 35 7.92 0.01 10.91
N HIS A 36 7.87 0.27 12.21
CA HIS A 36 6.75 0.99 12.82
C HIS A 36 7.08 2.44 13.08
N VAL A 37 6.14 3.29 12.69
CA VAL A 37 6.19 4.68 13.08
C VAL A 37 4.85 5.11 13.62
N PHE A 38 4.88 5.74 14.79
CA PHE A 38 3.75 6.47 15.31
C PHE A 38 4.04 7.96 15.10
N ALA A 39 3.20 8.61 14.30
CA ALA A 39 3.20 10.06 14.20
C ALA A 39 1.77 10.54 14.25
N LYS A 40 1.51 11.48 15.17
CA LYS A 40 0.25 12.22 15.21
C LYS A 40 -0.98 11.29 15.15
N GLU A 41 -0.99 10.24 15.99
CA GLU A 41 -2.12 9.30 16.12
C GLU A 41 -2.31 8.30 14.95
N ILE A 42 -1.35 8.21 14.02
CA ILE A 42 -1.35 7.21 12.95
C ILE A 42 -0.31 6.12 13.27
N PHE A 43 -0.71 4.86 13.13
CA PHE A 43 0.20 3.72 13.19
C PHE A 43 0.58 3.28 11.78
N TYR A 44 1.87 3.33 11.47
CA TYR A 44 2.42 2.82 10.22
C TYR A 44 3.07 1.46 10.44
N LEU A 45 2.84 0.53 9.52
CA LEU A 45 3.57 -0.73 9.43
C LEU A 45 4.09 -0.92 8.02
N VAL A 46 5.40 -1.05 7.89
CA VAL A 46 6.04 -1.42 6.64
C VAL A 46 6.44 -2.88 6.73
N TRP A 47 6.05 -3.66 5.73
CA TRP A 47 6.48 -5.05 5.60
C TRP A 47 7.29 -5.25 4.31
N ASP A 48 8.17 -6.24 4.31
CA ASP A 48 8.92 -6.65 3.13
C ASP A 48 8.05 -7.46 2.18
N GLY A 49 7.30 -6.75 1.35
CA GLY A 49 6.53 -7.30 0.24
C GLY A 49 7.35 -7.38 -1.05
N SER A 50 8.66 -7.62 -1.02
CA SER A 50 9.49 -7.71 -2.24
C SER A 50 9.40 -9.07 -2.95
N SER A 51 8.71 -10.04 -2.33
CA SER A 51 8.40 -11.36 -2.88
C SER A 51 6.89 -11.55 -2.84
N TYR A 52 6.36 -12.40 -3.71
CA TYR A 52 4.93 -12.71 -3.78
C TYR A 52 4.38 -13.39 -2.53
N GLN A 53 5.25 -13.90 -1.64
CA GLN A 53 4.86 -14.45 -0.35
C GLN A 53 5.51 -13.66 0.78
N ILE A 54 4.70 -13.32 1.78
CA ILE A 54 5.19 -12.81 3.06
C ILE A 54 5.62 -14.00 3.92
N PRO A 55 6.89 -14.08 4.36
CA PRO A 55 7.35 -15.17 5.24
C PRO A 55 6.54 -15.24 6.54
N ALA A 56 6.27 -16.46 7.02
CA ALA A 56 5.44 -16.69 8.22
C ALA A 56 5.90 -15.88 9.44
N GLN A 57 7.20 -15.83 9.72
CA GLN A 57 7.76 -15.04 10.83
C GLN A 57 7.43 -13.55 10.71
N GLN A 58 7.43 -13.01 9.49
CA GLN A 58 7.10 -11.61 9.24
C GLN A 58 5.60 -11.35 9.39
N LEU A 59 4.78 -12.31 8.98
CA LEU A 59 3.34 -12.25 9.15
C LEU A 59 2.95 -12.30 10.64
N GLU A 60 3.58 -13.20 11.42
CA GLU A 60 3.40 -13.27 12.87
C GLU A 60 3.82 -11.98 13.57
N TRP A 61 4.94 -11.38 13.15
CA TRP A 61 5.37 -10.06 13.62
C TRP A 61 4.30 -9.02 13.30
N ALA A 62 3.84 -8.94 12.05
CA ALA A 62 2.85 -7.94 11.63
C ALA A 62 1.54 -8.07 12.43
N GLN A 63 1.07 -9.30 12.68
CA GLN A 63 -0.09 -9.56 13.52
C GLN A 63 0.11 -9.06 14.96
N LYS A 64 1.26 -9.38 15.58
CA LYS A 64 1.57 -8.91 16.94
C LYS A 64 1.63 -7.39 17.02
N SER A 65 2.21 -6.76 16.01
CA SER A 65 2.35 -5.31 15.93
C SER A 65 1.02 -4.61 15.74
N LEU A 66 0.20 -5.10 14.82
CA LEU A 66 -1.16 -4.61 14.61
C LEU A 66 -2.06 -4.86 15.84
N ALA A 67 -1.84 -5.93 16.59
CA ALA A 67 -2.55 -6.22 17.84
C ALA A 67 -2.08 -5.38 19.04
N SER A 68 -0.96 -4.65 18.93
CA SER A 68 -0.39 -3.91 20.05
C SER A 68 -1.31 -2.78 20.53
N ALA A 69 -1.19 -2.41 21.81
CA ALA A 69 -1.97 -1.30 22.38
C ALA A 69 -1.73 0.03 21.63
N VAL A 70 -0.53 0.25 21.10
CA VAL A 70 -0.21 1.44 20.30
C VAL A 70 -0.97 1.42 18.98
N ALA A 71 -0.94 0.31 18.24
CA ALA A 71 -1.67 0.19 16.99
C ALA A 71 -3.20 0.27 17.18
N GLN A 72 -3.71 -0.33 18.26
CA GLN A 72 -5.14 -0.34 18.58
C GLN A 72 -5.66 0.99 19.14
N SER A 73 -4.77 1.86 19.66
CA SER A 73 -5.13 3.23 20.08
C SER A 73 -4.93 4.27 18.99
N ALA A 74 -4.28 3.93 17.88
CA ALA A 74 -4.14 4.82 16.74
C ALA A 74 -5.49 5.08 16.07
N LYS A 75 -5.71 6.32 15.66
CA LYS A 75 -6.91 6.73 14.91
C LYS A 75 -6.93 6.14 13.50
N LEU A 76 -5.75 5.90 12.94
CA LEU A 76 -5.59 5.35 11.60
C LEU A 76 -4.41 4.40 11.54
N ARG A 77 -4.56 3.31 10.79
CA ARG A 77 -3.52 2.30 10.56
C ARG A 77 -3.22 2.21 9.07
N VAL A 78 -1.96 2.38 8.70
CA VAL A 78 -1.49 2.30 7.31
C VAL A 78 -0.46 1.18 7.20
N VAL A 79 -0.65 0.29 6.23
CA VAL A 79 0.32 -0.75 5.90
C VAL A 79 0.94 -0.45 4.54
N MET A 80 2.25 -0.65 4.40
CA MET A 80 2.98 -0.42 3.16
C MET A 80 3.81 -1.64 2.77
N GLY A 81 3.81 -1.98 1.49
CA GLY A 81 4.63 -3.04 0.91
C GLY A 81 4.99 -2.76 -0.55
N HIS A 82 5.91 -3.55 -1.13
CA HIS A 82 6.30 -3.34 -2.53
C HIS A 82 5.25 -3.92 -3.51
N LEU A 83 4.99 -5.22 -3.45
CA LEU A 83 4.00 -5.90 -4.29
C LEU A 83 2.57 -5.55 -3.84
N PRO A 84 1.63 -5.37 -4.76
CA PRO A 84 0.23 -5.20 -4.42
C PRO A 84 -0.46 -6.51 -3.99
N LEU A 85 -1.61 -6.38 -3.32
CA LEU A 85 -2.52 -7.49 -3.07
C LEU A 85 -3.29 -7.94 -4.33
N TYR A 86 -3.58 -7.01 -5.24
CA TYR A 86 -4.38 -7.27 -6.43
C TYR A 86 -3.75 -6.68 -7.69
N PRO A 87 -3.97 -7.27 -8.86
CA PRO A 87 -3.40 -6.76 -10.09
C PRO A 87 -4.14 -5.52 -10.62
N VAL A 88 -3.37 -4.46 -10.90
CA VAL A 88 -3.87 -3.26 -11.60
C VAL A 88 -3.17 -2.94 -12.91
N SER A 89 -2.22 -3.76 -13.34
CA SER A 89 -1.37 -3.48 -14.51
C SER A 89 -1.28 -4.71 -15.39
N ALA A 90 -1.67 -4.58 -16.66
CA ALA A 90 -1.71 -5.69 -17.63
C ALA A 90 -0.39 -6.51 -17.70
N PRO A 91 0.79 -5.91 -17.87
CA PRO A 91 2.06 -6.67 -17.94
C PRO A 91 2.50 -7.29 -16.60
N ARG A 92 1.79 -7.02 -15.50
CA ARG A 92 2.08 -7.49 -14.14
C ARG A 92 0.95 -8.34 -13.56
N ASP A 93 -0.09 -8.63 -14.32
CA ASP A 93 -1.14 -9.56 -13.91
C ASP A 93 -0.68 -11.02 -14.09
N LYS A 94 0.26 -11.46 -13.26
CA LYS A 94 0.84 -12.80 -13.31
C LYS A 94 1.45 -13.22 -11.97
N PHE A 95 1.65 -14.53 -11.82
CA PHE A 95 2.32 -15.11 -10.66
C PHE A 95 3.69 -14.46 -10.40
N GLY A 96 4.00 -14.25 -9.12
CA GLY A 96 5.26 -13.63 -8.70
C GLY A 96 5.24 -12.10 -8.64
N GLU A 97 4.24 -11.44 -9.23
CA GLU A 97 4.13 -9.97 -9.27
C GLU A 97 3.03 -9.43 -8.32
N ILE A 98 2.30 -10.33 -7.65
CA ILE A 98 1.17 -10.02 -6.78
C ILE A 98 1.32 -10.85 -5.50
N LEU A 99 1.00 -10.26 -4.35
CA LEU A 99 1.04 -10.98 -3.07
C LEU A 99 0.04 -12.13 -3.03
N GLN A 100 0.45 -13.24 -2.41
CA GLN A 100 -0.36 -14.43 -2.20
C GLN A 100 -0.16 -14.98 -0.78
N PRO A 101 -1.23 -15.46 -0.13
CA PRO A 101 -2.63 -15.40 -0.55
C PRO A 101 -3.27 -14.01 -0.34
N ALA A 102 -3.72 -13.35 -1.42
CA ALA A 102 -4.19 -11.97 -1.39
C ALA A 102 -5.40 -11.74 -0.47
N GLU A 103 -6.39 -12.64 -0.53
CA GLU A 103 -7.62 -12.51 0.28
C GLU A 103 -7.37 -12.74 1.76
N ASP A 104 -6.50 -13.69 2.15
CA ASP A 104 -6.16 -13.90 3.57
C ASP A 104 -5.36 -12.72 4.12
N LEU A 105 -4.45 -12.16 3.32
CA LEU A 105 -3.71 -10.95 3.69
C LEU A 105 -4.66 -9.76 3.84
N ARG A 106 -5.61 -9.57 2.90
CA ARG A 106 -6.66 -8.54 3.04
C ARG A 106 -7.48 -8.75 4.31
N ALA A 107 -7.97 -9.97 4.54
CA ALA A 107 -8.79 -10.29 5.70
C ALA A 107 -8.06 -10.04 7.02
N LEU A 108 -6.75 -10.35 7.09
CA LEU A 108 -5.90 -10.02 8.22
C LEU A 108 -5.80 -8.50 8.44
N LEU A 109 -5.57 -7.73 7.37
CA LEU A 109 -5.48 -6.28 7.46
C LEU A 109 -6.81 -5.67 7.94
N GLU A 110 -7.94 -6.16 7.43
CA GLU A 110 -9.28 -5.74 7.88
C GLU A 110 -9.60 -6.16 9.32
N GLN A 111 -9.20 -7.36 9.73
CA GLN A 111 -9.36 -7.84 11.11
C GLN A 111 -8.72 -6.86 12.11
N TYR A 112 -7.57 -6.30 11.75
CA TYR A 112 -6.89 -5.28 12.54
C TYR A 112 -7.24 -3.85 12.15
N GLN A 113 -8.33 -3.66 11.40
CA GLN A 113 -8.87 -2.36 11.00
C GLN A 113 -7.80 -1.44 10.37
N VAL A 114 -6.95 -2.02 9.53
CA VAL A 114 -6.05 -1.25 8.66
C VAL A 114 -6.90 -0.45 7.69
N HIS A 115 -6.70 0.86 7.68
CA HIS A 115 -7.43 1.78 6.81
C HIS A 115 -6.94 1.69 5.37
N LEU A 116 -5.62 1.76 5.19
CA LEU A 116 -4.99 1.90 3.88
C LEU A 116 -3.81 0.95 3.72
N TYR A 117 -3.79 0.24 2.60
CA TYR A 117 -2.62 -0.46 2.10
C TYR A 117 -2.03 0.26 0.88
N ILE A 118 -0.76 0.67 0.97
CA ILE A 118 -0.04 1.34 -0.12
C ILE A 118 0.95 0.36 -0.75
N SER A 119 0.91 0.28 -2.07
CA SER A 119 1.84 -0.55 -2.84
C SER A 119 2.34 0.14 -4.11
N GLY A 120 3.41 -0.41 -4.66
CA GLY A 120 4.00 0.01 -5.93
C GLY A 120 4.04 -1.16 -6.90
N HIS A 121 5.23 -1.43 -7.45
CA HIS A 121 5.58 -2.59 -8.29
C HIS A 121 4.90 -2.69 -9.67
N HIS A 122 3.59 -2.48 -9.72
CA HIS A 122 2.79 -2.49 -10.93
C HIS A 122 3.04 -1.29 -11.83
N HIS A 123 3.59 -0.21 -11.28
CA HIS A 123 3.87 1.05 -11.98
C HIS A 123 2.63 1.62 -12.71
N ALA A 124 1.43 1.31 -12.22
CA ALA A 124 0.18 1.88 -12.69
C ALA A 124 -0.53 2.48 -11.46
N TYR A 125 -1.02 3.70 -11.61
CA TYR A 125 -1.74 4.38 -10.54
C TYR A 125 -3.22 3.97 -10.56
N PHE A 126 -3.74 3.61 -9.40
CA PHE A 126 -5.16 3.39 -9.21
C PHE A 126 -5.51 3.65 -7.73
N PRO A 127 -6.47 4.54 -7.42
CA PRO A 127 -7.05 4.65 -6.10
C PRO A 127 -8.25 3.70 -6.01
N GLY A 128 -8.22 2.76 -5.08
CA GLY A 128 -9.28 1.77 -4.97
C GLY A 128 -9.49 1.21 -3.59
N HIS A 129 -10.36 0.21 -3.51
CA HIS A 129 -10.65 -0.54 -2.31
C HIS A 129 -11.14 -1.95 -2.64
N ARG A 130 -11.11 -2.79 -1.62
CA ARG A 130 -11.67 -4.14 -1.65
C ARG A 130 -12.14 -4.46 -0.23
N GLY A 131 -13.44 -4.70 -0.08
CA GLY A 131 -14.04 -4.79 1.26
C GLY A 131 -13.91 -3.45 1.99
N GLN A 132 -13.40 -3.48 3.22
CA GLN A 132 -13.19 -2.29 4.05
C GLN A 132 -11.79 -1.69 3.88
N LEU A 133 -10.87 -2.40 3.20
CA LEU A 133 -9.49 -1.95 3.03
C LEU A 133 -9.35 -1.01 1.81
N LYS A 134 -8.89 0.22 2.05
CA LYS A 134 -8.44 1.13 0.98
C LYS A 134 -7.11 0.64 0.41
N LEU A 135 -6.96 0.76 -0.90
CA LEU A 135 -5.83 0.29 -1.67
C LEU A 135 -5.30 1.45 -2.53
N LEU A 136 -4.07 1.88 -2.27
CA LEU A 136 -3.39 2.86 -3.09
C LEU A 136 -2.28 2.19 -3.90
N PHE A 137 -2.50 2.09 -5.20
CA PHE A 137 -1.48 1.68 -6.16
C PHE A 137 -0.78 2.95 -6.62
N SER A 138 0.43 3.19 -6.15
CA SER A 138 1.09 4.52 -6.23
C SER A 138 1.60 4.92 -7.62
N GLY A 139 1.55 4.01 -8.61
CA GLY A 139 2.10 4.22 -9.94
C GLY A 139 3.62 4.24 -9.96
N ALA A 140 4.21 5.06 -10.85
CA ALA A 140 5.66 5.20 -10.96
C ALA A 140 6.05 6.67 -11.16
N LEU A 141 6.92 7.19 -10.30
CA LEU A 141 7.54 8.50 -10.51
C LEU A 141 8.72 8.39 -11.49
N GLY A 142 9.57 7.38 -11.31
CA GLY A 142 10.70 7.07 -12.19
C GLY A 142 10.31 6.18 -13.37
N SER A 143 11.29 5.52 -13.97
CA SER A 143 11.13 4.81 -15.24
C SER A 143 10.11 3.66 -15.22
N GLY A 144 9.42 3.53 -16.35
CA GLY A 144 8.57 2.39 -16.69
C GLY A 144 7.15 2.43 -16.11
N PRO A 145 6.39 3.54 -16.22
CA PRO A 145 4.96 3.50 -15.99
C PRO A 145 4.34 2.45 -16.91
N ARG A 146 3.27 1.80 -16.45
CA ARG A 146 2.60 0.71 -17.17
C ARG A 146 1.13 1.03 -17.34
N GLN A 147 0.57 0.43 -18.39
CA GLN A 147 -0.84 0.56 -18.71
C GLN A 147 -1.70 -0.07 -17.62
N LEU A 148 -2.77 0.64 -17.26
CA LEU A 148 -3.77 0.16 -16.32
C LEU A 148 -4.54 -1.03 -16.93
N LEU A 149 -4.68 -2.11 -16.17
CA LEU A 149 -5.32 -3.34 -16.61
C LEU A 149 -6.76 -3.08 -17.08
N GLY A 150 -7.13 -3.66 -18.23
CA GLY A 150 -8.49 -3.54 -18.79
C GLY A 150 -8.78 -2.20 -19.46
N THR A 151 -7.76 -1.40 -19.77
CA THR A 151 -7.92 -0.08 -20.42
C THR A 151 -6.91 0.13 -21.54
N ASP A 152 -7.23 1.03 -22.46
CA ASP A 152 -6.29 1.57 -23.46
C ASP A 152 -5.64 2.89 -23.03
N LEU A 153 -5.73 3.24 -21.73
CA LEU A 153 -5.16 4.48 -21.21
C LEU A 153 -3.63 4.45 -21.34
N PRO A 154 -2.99 5.57 -21.75
CA PRO A 154 -1.55 5.64 -21.83
C PRO A 154 -0.94 5.50 -20.41
N PRO A 155 0.23 4.84 -20.27
CA PRO A 155 0.97 4.84 -19.01
C PRO A 155 1.34 6.26 -18.56
N GLN A 156 1.20 6.55 -17.27
CA GLN A 156 1.45 7.88 -16.71
C GLN A 156 2.46 7.82 -15.56
N HIS A 157 3.31 8.83 -15.48
CA HIS A 157 4.15 9.04 -14.31
C HIS A 157 3.35 9.78 -13.25
N THR A 158 3.36 9.30 -12.01
CA THR A 158 2.47 9.82 -10.97
C THR A 158 3.19 10.17 -9.68
N LEU A 159 2.71 11.24 -9.04
CA LEU A 159 2.99 11.59 -7.65
C LEU A 159 1.65 11.74 -6.91
N THR A 160 1.48 11.04 -5.80
CA THR A 160 0.27 11.14 -4.98
C THR A 160 0.58 11.83 -3.66
N VAL A 161 -0.18 12.88 -3.34
CA VAL A 161 -0.28 13.45 -2.00
C VAL A 161 -1.46 12.80 -1.30
N VAL A 162 -1.22 12.26 -0.10
CA VAL A 162 -2.26 11.68 0.75
C VAL A 162 -2.52 12.63 1.91
N ASP A 163 -3.66 13.28 1.88
CA ASP A 163 -4.17 14.07 3.01
C ASP A 163 -4.88 13.14 3.98
N VAL A 164 -4.62 13.29 5.28
CA VAL A 164 -5.22 12.48 6.34
C VAL A 164 -6.07 13.36 7.25
N ASP A 165 -7.36 13.04 7.34
CA ASP A 165 -8.26 13.63 8.34
C ASP A 165 -8.36 12.68 9.54
N LEU A 166 -7.69 13.04 10.64
CA LEU A 166 -7.70 12.25 11.86
C LEU A 166 -9.03 12.32 12.62
N GLN A 167 -9.84 13.35 12.42
CA GLN A 167 -11.15 13.45 13.09
C GLN A 167 -12.15 12.52 12.42
N ALA A 168 -12.15 12.48 11.08
CA ALA A 168 -13.00 11.59 10.29
C ALA A 168 -12.41 10.17 10.14
N ALA A 169 -11.12 9.98 10.45
CA ALA A 169 -10.36 8.77 10.13
C ALA A 169 -10.39 8.44 8.63
N GLU A 170 -10.28 9.46 7.79
CA GLU A 170 -10.37 9.36 6.33
C GLU A 170 -9.06 9.79 5.65
N THR A 171 -8.88 9.34 4.40
CA THR A 171 -7.78 9.77 3.54
C THR A 171 -8.32 10.33 2.24
N ARG A 172 -7.72 11.41 1.76
CA ARG A 172 -8.00 11.97 0.43
C ARG A 172 -6.73 11.95 -0.41
N TYR A 173 -6.87 11.62 -1.69
CA TYR A 173 -5.76 11.54 -2.63
C TYR A 173 -5.81 12.70 -3.62
N THR A 174 -4.68 13.39 -3.77
CA THR A 174 -4.44 14.29 -4.91
C THR A 174 -3.26 13.73 -5.70
N THR A 175 -3.52 13.22 -6.90
CA THR A 175 -2.50 12.61 -7.74
C THR A 175 -2.24 13.46 -8.97
N TYR A 176 -0.97 13.72 -9.24
CA TYR A 176 -0.51 14.51 -10.37
C TYR A 176 0.08 13.60 -11.44
N ASP A 177 -0.25 13.87 -12.70
CA ASP A 177 0.55 13.40 -13.83
C ASP A 177 1.84 14.24 -13.86
N MET A 178 3.00 13.58 -13.77
CA MET A 178 4.28 14.25 -13.61
C MET A 178 4.89 14.75 -14.93
N ASN A 179 4.29 14.41 -16.07
CA ASN A 179 4.66 15.01 -17.35
C ASN A 179 3.96 16.35 -17.56
N THR A 180 2.72 16.47 -17.07
CA THR A 180 1.84 17.63 -17.32
C THR A 180 1.62 18.51 -16.10
N TRP A 181 1.92 18.02 -14.90
CA TRP A 181 1.61 18.63 -13.60
C TRP A 181 0.11 18.83 -13.34
N GLN A 182 -0.75 18.19 -14.13
CA GLN A 182 -2.19 18.25 -13.95
C GLN A 182 -2.64 17.21 -12.94
N VAL A 183 -3.68 17.55 -12.16
CA VAL A 183 -4.34 16.59 -11.28
C VAL A 183 -5.09 15.59 -12.14
N ILE A 184 -4.83 14.30 -11.90
CA ILE A 184 -5.54 13.19 -12.54
C ILE A 184 -6.94 13.11 -11.92
N ASP A 185 -7.98 13.11 -12.75
CA ASP A 185 -9.36 12.82 -12.33
C ASP A 185 -9.56 11.30 -12.28
N PRO A 186 -9.75 10.67 -11.10
CA PRO A 186 -9.96 9.24 -10.99
C PRO A 186 -11.18 8.74 -11.79
N LYS A 187 -12.16 9.60 -12.08
CA LYS A 187 -13.34 9.22 -12.88
C LYS A 187 -13.01 8.88 -14.34
N THR A 188 -11.80 9.22 -14.80
CA THR A 188 -11.27 8.79 -16.11
C THR A 188 -10.87 7.32 -16.14
N PHE A 189 -10.72 6.67 -14.98
CA PHE A 189 -10.41 5.26 -14.84
C PHE A 189 -11.68 4.41 -14.80
N PRO A 190 -11.59 3.10 -15.12
CA PRO A 190 -12.72 2.20 -14.93
C PRO A 190 -13.15 2.20 -13.46
N GLU A 191 -14.45 2.00 -13.22
CA GLU A 191 -14.98 1.83 -11.87
C GLU A 191 -14.38 0.58 -11.20
N LYS A 192 -14.15 -0.48 -11.97
CA LYS A 192 -13.63 -1.76 -11.47
C LYS A 192 -12.46 -2.25 -12.30
N ILE A 193 -11.40 -2.69 -11.64
CA ILE A 193 -10.35 -3.49 -12.27
C ILE A 193 -10.53 -4.94 -11.87
N VAL A 194 -10.50 -5.85 -12.84
CA VAL A 194 -10.55 -7.30 -12.64
C VAL A 194 -9.27 -7.88 -13.22
N GLY A 195 -8.52 -8.64 -12.43
CA GLY A 195 -7.37 -9.40 -12.92
C GLY A 195 -7.34 -10.82 -12.37
N SER A 196 -6.23 -11.52 -12.61
CA SER A 196 -6.15 -12.97 -12.45
C SER A 196 -6.38 -13.49 -11.02
N THR A 197 -6.10 -12.70 -9.99
CA THR A 197 -6.20 -13.10 -8.57
C THR A 197 -7.27 -12.34 -7.78
N GLY A 198 -8.07 -11.49 -8.44
CA GLY A 198 -9.11 -10.72 -7.75
C GLY A 198 -9.51 -9.45 -8.49
N TRP A 199 -10.14 -8.54 -7.77
CA TRP A 199 -10.61 -7.28 -8.32
C TRP A 199 -10.45 -6.13 -7.31
N VAL A 200 -10.47 -4.91 -7.82
CA VAL A 200 -10.44 -3.67 -7.04
C VAL A 200 -11.53 -2.74 -7.55
N MET A 201 -12.32 -2.18 -6.64
CA MET A 201 -13.24 -1.08 -6.95
C MET A 201 -12.54 0.25 -6.81
N ARG A 202 -12.86 1.22 -7.67
CA ARG A 202 -12.37 2.58 -7.57
C ARG A 202 -12.87 3.23 -6.28
N ASP A 203 -12.02 4.07 -5.69
CA ASP A 203 -12.18 4.58 -4.33
C ASP A 203 -13.51 5.28 -4.02
N ASP A 204 -14.08 5.96 -5.02
CA ASP A 204 -15.33 6.74 -4.95
C ASP A 204 -16.59 5.90 -5.18
N ILE A 205 -16.46 4.63 -5.59
CA ILE A 205 -17.59 3.75 -5.85
C ILE A 205 -17.89 2.94 -4.61
N GLN A 206 -19.12 3.05 -4.10
CA GLN A 206 -19.58 2.17 -3.02
C GLN A 206 -19.69 0.74 -3.53
N ASP A 207 -19.16 -0.22 -2.77
CA ASP A 207 -19.44 -1.64 -3.00
C ASP A 207 -20.90 -1.89 -2.60
N VAL A 208 -21.81 -1.66 -3.54
CA VAL A 208 -23.19 -2.12 -3.42
C VAL A 208 -23.12 -3.64 -3.55
N GLY A 209 -22.86 -4.28 -2.41
CA GLY A 209 -22.69 -5.73 -2.33
C GLY A 209 -23.81 -6.40 -3.11
N MET A 210 -23.45 -7.14 -4.16
CA MET A 210 -24.36 -8.16 -4.65
C MET A 210 -24.45 -9.19 -3.53
N GLY A 211 -25.50 -9.04 -2.72
CA GLY A 211 -25.89 -10.03 -1.73
C GLY A 211 -26.00 -11.37 -2.43
N PHE A 212 -25.17 -12.30 -2.00
CA PHE A 212 -25.38 -13.72 -2.20
C PHE A 212 -25.95 -14.30 -0.90
#